data_AF-A0A527HR14-F1
#
_entry.id   AF-A0A527HR14-F1
#
_cell.length_a   1.000
_cell.length_b   1.000
_cell.length_c   1.000
_cell.angle_alpha   90.00
_cell.angle_beta   90.00
_cell.angle_gamma   90.00
#
_symmetry.space_group_name_H-M   'P 1'
#
loop_
_entity.id
_entity.type
_entity.pdbx_description
1 polymer ?
#
loop_
_entity_poly.entity_id
_entity_poly.type
_entity_poly.pdbx_seq_one_letter_code
_entity_poly.pdbx_strand_id
1 'polypeptide(L)'
;MTEAAGPMLVCDSVVKRFGSLAAVDGVSMVVNAGEIVGIGGPNGAGKTTFFDVVTGITPASGGRVHFGDTDISALPADRICQLGIARTFQLNAAFDSLTVRENIEIAAYFGRQRRRLAGFRLGEDVRQATIEALDFVGLAAKADETVARLPVLDRKLLMIAGAIATRPKMLFLDEPVGGLNVAEIDQIMAMVLKLRDQGLTIVL
;
A
#
# COMPACT_ATOMS: atom_id res chain seq x y z
N MET A 1 -20.15 -4.11 26.38
CA MET A 1 -19.56 -2.81 26.04
C MET A 1 -18.26 -3.10 25.33
N THR A 2 -18.27 -3.08 24.00
CA THR A 2 -17.07 -3.32 23.20
C THR A 2 -16.20 -2.07 23.37
N GLU A 3 -15.02 -2.25 23.95
CA GLU A 3 -14.00 -1.21 24.04
C GLU A 3 -13.82 -0.61 22.64
N ALA A 4 -14.00 0.70 22.49
CA ALA A 4 -13.81 1.35 21.21
C ALA A 4 -12.34 1.17 20.84
N ALA A 5 -12.06 0.31 19.86
CA ALA A 5 -10.71 0.11 19.36
C ALA A 5 -10.14 1.48 18.97
N GLY A 6 -8.99 1.83 19.53
CA GLY A 6 -8.33 3.10 19.25
C GLY A 6 -8.05 3.30 17.75
N PRO A 7 -7.75 4.54 17.32
CA PRO A 7 -7.50 4.84 15.92
C PRO A 7 -6.33 4.02 15.36
N MET A 8 -6.45 3.59 14.10
CA MET A 8 -5.42 2.80 13.42
C MET A 8 -4.26 3.68 12.97
N LEU A 9 -4.52 4.89 12.49
CA LEU A 9 -3.51 5.87 12.11
C LEU A 9 -3.83 7.22 12.74
N VAL A 10 -2.82 7.84 13.36
CA VAL A 10 -2.91 9.22 13.87
C VAL A 10 -1.72 10.00 13.32
N CYS A 11 -2.02 11.02 12.54
CA CYS A 11 -1.07 12.03 12.11
C CYS A 11 -1.32 13.29 12.94
N ASP A 12 -0.30 13.78 13.64
CA ASP A 12 -0.36 15.01 14.42
C ASP A 12 0.62 16.02 13.83
N SER A 13 0.05 17.06 13.22
CA SER A 13 0.74 18.25 12.73
C SER A 13 1.95 17.90 11.86
N VAL A 14 1.78 16.90 10.97
CA VAL A 14 2.85 16.35 10.13
C VAL A 14 3.34 17.42 9.17
N VAL A 15 4.65 17.62 9.13
CA VAL A 15 5.33 18.58 8.26
C VAL A 15 6.36 17.86 7.42
N LYS A 16 6.46 18.23 6.14
CA LYS A 16 7.58 17.88 5.27
C LYS A 16 8.04 19.08 4.48
N ARG A 17 9.32 19.41 4.64
CA ARG A 17 9.99 20.49 3.92
C ARG A 17 11.08 19.95 2.99
N PHE A 18 11.18 20.57 1.81
CA PHE A 18 12.29 20.39 0.87
C PHE A 18 12.95 21.76 0.67
N GLY A 19 14.06 22.00 1.39
CA GLY A 19 14.62 23.34 1.50
C GLY A 19 13.60 24.30 2.14
N SER A 20 13.29 25.41 1.44
CA SER A 20 12.30 26.39 1.89
C SER A 20 10.84 26.00 1.59
N LEU A 21 10.61 25.03 0.70
CA LEU A 21 9.26 24.61 0.31
C LEU A 21 8.65 23.70 1.37
N ALA A 22 7.52 24.09 1.95
CA ALA A 22 6.68 23.21 2.76
C ALA A 22 5.73 22.44 1.83
N ALA A 23 6.07 21.17 1.55
CA ALA A 23 5.25 20.30 0.71
C ALA A 23 4.10 19.66 1.50
N VAL A 24 4.28 19.46 2.81
CA VAL A 24 3.24 19.13 3.78
C VAL A 24 3.42 20.08 4.96
N ASP A 25 2.37 20.76 5.40
CA ASP A 25 2.48 21.84 6.39
C ASP A 25 1.40 21.69 7.48
N GLY A 26 1.71 20.89 8.50
CA GLY A 26 0.87 20.75 9.70
C GLY A 26 -0.37 19.89 9.49
N VAL A 27 -0.27 18.81 8.70
CA VAL A 27 -1.41 17.92 8.44
C VAL A 27 -1.69 17.05 9.67
N SER A 28 -2.91 17.19 10.21
CA SER A 28 -3.44 16.31 11.26
C SER A 28 -4.61 15.51 10.73
N MET A 29 -4.58 14.20 10.93
CA MET A 29 -5.68 13.30 10.54
C MET A 29 -5.72 12.05 11.41
N VAL A 30 -6.91 11.48 11.54
CA VAL A 30 -7.15 10.23 12.26
C VAL A 30 -7.90 9.29 11.32
N VAL A 31 -7.47 8.03 11.26
CA VAL A 31 -8.14 6.97 10.49
C VAL A 31 -8.44 5.80 11.41
N ASN A 32 -9.71 5.39 11.46
CA ASN A 32 -10.13 4.23 12.24
C ASN A 32 -10.05 2.95 11.40
N ALA A 33 -10.01 1.81 12.08
CA ALA A 33 -9.96 0.52 11.41
C ALA A 33 -11.20 0.28 10.52
N GLY A 34 -10.97 -0.18 9.29
CA GLY A 34 -12.04 -0.52 8.33
C GLY A 34 -12.66 0.69 7.61
N GLU A 35 -12.12 1.89 7.78
CA GLU A 35 -12.55 3.07 7.04
C GLU A 35 -11.90 3.13 5.64
N ILE A 36 -12.57 3.86 4.75
CA ILE A 36 -12.00 4.35 3.49
C ILE A 36 -11.93 5.87 3.62
N VAL A 37 -10.72 6.43 3.55
CA VAL A 37 -10.48 7.87 3.64
C VAL A 37 -9.90 8.36 2.32
N GLY A 38 -10.53 9.36 1.71
CA GLY A 38 -10.04 10.02 0.50
C GLY A 38 -9.29 11.31 0.80
N ILE A 39 -8.10 11.50 0.23
CA ILE A 39 -7.28 12.70 0.28
C ILE A 39 -7.36 13.40 -1.07
N GLY A 40 -8.28 14.36 -1.17
CA GLY A 40 -8.47 15.17 -2.38
C GLY A 40 -7.56 16.40 -2.41
N GLY A 41 -7.17 16.83 -3.62
CA GLY A 41 -6.45 18.09 -3.84
C GLY A 41 -5.85 18.16 -5.25
N PRO A 42 -5.49 19.36 -5.74
CA PRO A 42 -4.86 19.51 -7.07
C PRO A 42 -3.49 18.83 -7.15
N ASN A 43 -2.95 18.68 -8.36
CA ASN A 43 -1.58 18.21 -8.57
C ASN A 43 -0.60 19.18 -7.90
N GLY A 44 0.39 18.64 -7.19
CA GLY A 44 1.34 19.43 -6.41
C GLY A 44 0.85 19.87 -5.02
N ALA A 45 -0.36 19.49 -4.59
CA ALA A 45 -0.87 19.80 -3.25
C ALA A 45 -0.19 19.03 -2.09
N GLY A 46 0.84 18.23 -2.38
CA GLY A 46 1.58 17.48 -1.35
C GLY A 46 1.03 16.11 -1.00
N LYS A 47 0.01 15.59 -1.70
CA LYS A 47 -0.61 14.27 -1.44
C LYS A 47 0.42 13.12 -1.46
N THR A 48 1.14 12.99 -2.57
CA THR A 48 2.21 11.99 -2.73
C THR A 48 3.30 12.15 -1.67
N THR A 49 3.67 13.39 -1.34
CA THR A 49 4.65 13.67 -0.28
C THR A 49 4.13 13.26 1.10
N PHE A 50 2.85 13.47 1.39
CA PHE A 50 2.23 13.02 2.62
C PHE A 50 2.23 11.48 2.70
N PHE A 51 1.91 10.80 1.60
CA PHE A 51 2.00 9.34 1.51
C PHE A 51 3.44 8.86 1.73
N ASP A 52 4.44 9.54 1.13
CA ASP A 52 5.87 9.22 1.32
C ASP A 52 6.28 9.32 2.79
N VAL A 53 5.75 10.31 3.51
CA VAL A 53 6.02 10.49 4.95
C VAL A 53 5.39 9.37 5.76
N VAL A 54 4.10 9.10 5.57
CA VAL A 54 3.39 8.07 6.34
C VAL A 54 3.93 6.66 6.05
N THR A 55 4.42 6.43 4.84
CA THR A 55 4.97 5.12 4.41
C THR A 55 6.49 5.01 4.56
N GLY A 56 7.15 6.01 5.13
CA GLY A 56 8.59 5.99 5.45
C GLY A 56 9.53 6.05 4.25
N ILE A 57 9.04 6.46 3.08
CA ILE A 57 9.87 6.74 1.88
C ILE A 57 10.67 8.02 2.10
N THR A 58 10.10 9.00 2.79
CA THR A 58 10.82 10.20 3.21
C THR A 58 10.50 10.50 4.67
N PRO A 59 11.48 10.87 5.52
CA PRO A 59 11.19 11.20 6.90
C PRO A 59 10.40 12.51 7.01
N ALA A 60 9.52 12.61 8.00
CA ALA A 60 8.88 13.87 8.36
C ALA A 60 9.94 14.91 8.79
N SER A 61 9.69 16.19 8.50
CA SER A 61 10.47 17.32 9.03
C SER A 61 9.96 17.79 10.40
N GLY A 62 8.75 17.38 10.78
CA GLY A 62 8.12 17.72 12.06
C GLY A 62 6.76 17.01 12.20
N GLY A 63 6.17 17.11 13.39
CA GLY A 63 4.96 16.36 13.74
C GLY A 63 5.24 14.90 14.06
N ARG A 64 4.17 14.11 14.24
CA ARG A 64 4.25 12.67 14.52
C ARG A 64 3.24 11.87 13.69
N VAL A 65 3.62 10.64 13.37
CA VAL A 65 2.76 9.64 12.75
C VAL A 65 2.78 8.39 13.63
N HIS A 66 1.60 8.00 14.12
CA HIS A 66 1.39 6.79 14.90
C HIS A 66 0.54 5.80 14.11
N PHE A 67 0.94 4.53 14.16
CA PHE A 67 0.15 3.40 13.66
C PHE A 67 -0.22 2.49 14.83
N GLY A 68 -1.48 2.53 15.24
CA GLY A 68 -1.91 2.09 16.57
C GLY A 68 -1.08 2.81 17.64
N ASP A 69 -0.48 2.03 18.55
CA ASP A 69 0.37 2.57 19.62
C ASP A 69 1.84 2.80 19.20
N THR A 70 2.21 2.49 17.95
CA THR A 70 3.61 2.57 17.49
C THR A 70 3.87 3.90 16.79
N ASP A 71 4.82 4.69 17.29
CA ASP A 71 5.36 5.85 16.56
C ASP A 71 6.18 5.35 15.35
N ILE A 72 5.73 5.70 14.14
CA ILE A 72 6.35 5.32 12.88
C ILE A 72 7.08 6.48 12.19
N SER A 73 7.13 7.66 12.81
CA SER A 73 7.59 8.92 12.18
C SER A 73 9.01 8.87 11.59
N ALA A 74 9.86 8.00 12.13
CA ALA A 74 11.26 7.84 11.74
C ALA A 74 11.60 6.40 11.33
N LEU A 75 10.60 5.53 11.15
CA LEU A 75 10.85 4.16 10.71
C LEU A 75 11.04 4.11 9.19
N PRO A 76 11.95 3.26 8.69
CA PRO A 76 12.10 3.06 7.25
C PRO A 76 10.92 2.25 6.69
N ALA A 77 10.68 2.41 5.39
CA ALA A 77 9.53 1.85 4.69
C ALA A 77 9.38 0.31 4.83
N ASP A 78 10.48 -0.44 4.86
CA ASP A 78 10.44 -1.90 5.03
C ASP A 78 9.88 -2.30 6.42
N ARG A 79 10.22 -1.54 7.46
CA ARG A 79 9.72 -1.75 8.82
C ARG A 79 8.25 -1.35 8.95
N ILE A 80 7.85 -0.26 8.30
CA ILE A 80 6.45 0.19 8.25
C ILE A 80 5.58 -0.84 7.50
N CYS A 81 6.07 -1.35 6.36
CA CYS A 81 5.42 -2.43 5.62
C CYS A 81 5.18 -3.65 6.51
N GLN A 82 6.23 -4.07 7.20
CA GLN A 82 6.22 -5.18 8.14
C GLN A 82 5.32 -4.99 9.37
N LEU A 83 5.00 -3.74 9.75
CA LEU A 83 4.02 -3.43 10.79
C LEU A 83 2.57 -3.58 10.29
N GLY A 84 2.36 -3.52 8.97
CA GLY A 84 1.08 -3.73 8.32
C GLY A 84 0.56 -2.55 7.50
N ILE A 85 1.42 -1.64 7.06
CA ILE A 85 1.05 -0.57 6.12
C ILE A 85 1.65 -0.87 4.73
N ALA A 86 0.81 -1.14 3.74
CA ALA A 86 1.25 -1.27 2.35
C ALA A 86 0.89 -0.03 1.52
N ARG A 87 1.61 0.19 0.42
CA ARG A 87 1.36 1.29 -0.51
C ARG A 87 1.51 0.84 -1.96
N THR A 88 0.64 1.32 -2.84
CA THR A 88 0.86 1.31 -4.29
C THR A 88 1.49 2.64 -4.73
N PHE A 89 2.31 2.60 -5.78
CA PHE A 89 3.02 3.79 -6.30
C PHE A 89 2.41 4.28 -7.61
N GLN A 90 2.52 5.59 -7.86
CA GLN A 90 2.02 6.22 -9.09
C GLN A 90 2.73 5.72 -10.36
N LEU A 91 4.05 5.51 -10.27
CA LEU A 91 4.86 4.91 -11.33
C LEU A 91 4.92 3.40 -11.13
N ASN A 92 4.80 2.65 -12.23
CA ASN A 92 4.78 1.18 -12.31
C ASN A 92 5.95 0.55 -11.54
N ALA A 93 5.80 0.40 -10.23
CA ALA A 93 6.80 -0.16 -9.32
C ALA A 93 6.73 -1.69 -9.40
N ALA A 94 7.06 -2.22 -10.57
CA ALA A 94 7.11 -3.65 -10.84
C ALA A 94 8.38 -3.97 -11.64
N PHE A 95 8.88 -5.19 -11.45
CA PHE A 95 10.01 -5.71 -12.21
C PHE A 95 9.51 -6.18 -13.57
N ASP A 96 9.65 -5.33 -14.59
CA ASP A 96 9.17 -5.58 -15.96
C ASP A 96 9.73 -6.87 -16.58
N SER A 97 10.95 -7.27 -16.20
CA SER A 97 11.59 -8.49 -16.71
C SER A 97 11.08 -9.78 -16.06
N LEU A 98 10.35 -9.69 -14.95
CA LEU A 98 9.83 -10.84 -14.22
C LEU A 98 8.35 -11.09 -14.58
N THR A 99 7.88 -12.27 -14.23
CA THR A 99 6.47 -12.65 -14.35
C THR A 99 5.60 -11.94 -13.29
N VAL A 100 4.29 -11.93 -13.52
CA VAL A 100 3.29 -11.44 -12.55
C VAL A 100 3.44 -12.16 -11.20
N ARG A 101 3.57 -13.49 -11.23
CA ARG A 101 3.77 -14.33 -10.05
C ARG A 101 5.02 -13.94 -9.28
N GLU A 102 6.16 -13.85 -9.96
CA GLU A 102 7.44 -13.52 -9.31
C GLU A 102 7.41 -12.14 -8.64
N ASN A 103 6.73 -11.15 -9.24
CA ASN A 103 6.55 -9.84 -8.62
C ASN A 103 5.77 -9.92 -7.29
N ILE A 104 4.69 -10.70 -7.26
CA ILE A 104 3.87 -10.89 -6.05
C ILE A 104 4.63 -11.72 -5.01
N GLU A 105 5.36 -12.75 -5.43
CA GLU A 105 6.20 -13.57 -4.54
C GLU A 105 7.28 -12.72 -3.84
N ILE A 106 7.93 -11.81 -4.57
CA ILE A 106 8.88 -10.85 -3.98
C ILE A 106 8.19 -10.00 -2.91
N ALA A 107 7.03 -9.42 -3.21
CA ALA A 107 6.29 -8.60 -2.26
C ALA A 107 5.92 -9.40 -0.99
N ALA A 108 5.35 -10.60 -1.17
CA ALA A 108 4.98 -11.50 -0.07
C ALA A 108 6.20 -11.94 0.78
N TYR A 109 7.36 -12.17 0.14
CA TYR A 109 8.57 -12.63 0.81
C TYR A 109 9.28 -11.53 1.63
N PHE A 110 9.27 -10.28 1.16
CA PHE A 110 9.94 -9.16 1.83
C PHE A 110 9.01 -8.35 2.76
N GLY A 111 7.70 -8.32 2.49
CA GLY A 111 6.74 -7.50 3.24
C GLY A 111 6.37 -8.00 4.63
N ARG A 112 6.92 -9.13 5.10
CA ARG A 112 6.49 -9.80 6.34
C ARG A 112 7.64 -9.95 7.34
N GLN A 113 7.40 -9.71 8.63
CA GLN A 113 8.43 -9.79 9.69
C GLN A 113 9.02 -11.18 9.93
N ARG A 114 8.33 -12.25 9.50
CA ARG A 114 8.76 -13.62 9.84
C ARG A 114 9.91 -14.09 8.96
N ARG A 115 11.14 -13.73 9.33
CA ARG A 115 12.35 -14.44 8.90
C ARG A 115 12.97 -15.22 10.06
N ARG A 116 12.36 -16.37 10.37
CA ARG A 116 13.13 -17.53 10.78
C ARG A 116 12.93 -18.57 9.69
N LEU A 117 13.91 -18.68 8.80
CA LEU A 117 14.52 -19.93 8.36
C LEU A 117 15.57 -19.60 7.30
N ALA A 118 16.80 -19.97 7.62
CA ALA A 118 17.89 -20.01 6.65
C ALA A 118 17.55 -21.07 5.59
N GLY A 119 17.31 -20.62 4.35
CA GLY A 119 17.07 -21.49 3.21
C GLY A 119 16.50 -20.74 2.01
N PHE A 120 17.06 -20.99 0.83
CA PHE A 120 16.66 -20.41 -0.46
C PHE A 120 15.29 -20.89 -1.00
N ARG A 121 14.46 -21.52 -0.16
CA ARG A 121 13.15 -22.04 -0.60
C ARG A 121 12.06 -21.03 -0.24
N LEU A 122 11.24 -20.67 -1.24
CA LEU A 122 9.98 -19.98 -0.97
C LEU A 122 9.18 -20.81 0.05
N GLY A 123 8.78 -20.17 1.14
CA GLY A 123 7.90 -20.77 2.12
C GLY A 123 6.52 -21.03 1.54
N GLU A 124 5.82 -22.03 2.07
CA GLU A 124 4.44 -22.33 1.67
C GLU A 124 3.51 -21.12 1.91
N ASP A 125 3.80 -20.32 2.93
CA ASP A 125 3.09 -19.09 3.25
C ASP A 125 3.20 -18.02 2.15
N VAL A 126 4.34 -17.93 1.46
CA VAL A 126 4.56 -17.00 0.35
C VAL A 126 3.79 -17.47 -0.88
N ARG A 127 3.86 -18.77 -1.21
CA ARG A 127 3.08 -19.34 -2.33
C ARG A 127 1.58 -19.12 -2.11
N GLN A 128 1.10 -19.45 -0.91
CA GLN A 128 -0.30 -19.32 -0.57
C GLN A 128 -0.76 -17.85 -0.65
N ALA A 129 0.00 -16.91 -0.09
CA ALA A 129 -0.31 -15.48 -0.19
C ALA A 129 -0.31 -14.99 -1.65
N THR A 130 0.58 -15.52 -2.49
CA THR A 130 0.66 -15.17 -3.91
C THR A 130 -0.56 -15.67 -4.68
N ILE A 131 -0.97 -16.92 -4.46
CA ILE A 131 -2.18 -17.50 -5.08
C ILE A 131 -3.42 -16.70 -4.65
N GLU A 132 -3.58 -16.47 -3.34
CA GLU A 132 -4.68 -15.67 -2.79
C GLU A 132 -4.75 -14.27 -3.44
N ALA A 133 -3.60 -13.60 -3.59
CA ALA A 133 -3.55 -12.28 -4.20
C ALA A 133 -3.87 -12.30 -5.70
N LEU A 134 -3.30 -13.26 -6.46
CA LEU A 134 -3.58 -13.45 -7.88
C LEU A 134 -5.06 -13.71 -8.15
N ASP A 135 -5.68 -14.59 -7.36
CA ASP A 135 -7.09 -14.94 -7.48
C ASP A 135 -7.97 -13.74 -7.12
N PHE A 136 -7.62 -13.02 -6.05
CA PHE A 136 -8.37 -11.84 -5.61
C PHE A 136 -8.44 -10.75 -6.69
N VAL A 137 -7.33 -10.48 -7.37
CA VAL A 137 -7.27 -9.46 -8.41
C VAL A 137 -7.68 -9.96 -9.80
N GLY A 138 -7.92 -11.27 -9.95
CA GLY A 138 -8.28 -11.89 -11.23
C GLY A 138 -7.12 -12.05 -12.22
N LEU A 139 -5.86 -12.10 -11.75
CA LEU A 139 -4.66 -12.24 -12.59
C LEU A 139 -4.11 -13.68 -12.66
N ALA A 140 -4.78 -14.67 -12.07
CA ALA A 140 -4.30 -16.05 -12.03
C ALA A 140 -3.96 -16.64 -13.41
N ALA A 141 -4.77 -16.36 -14.43
CA ALA A 141 -4.52 -16.82 -15.81
C ALA A 141 -3.29 -16.18 -16.47
N LYS A 142 -2.83 -15.04 -15.96
CA LYS A 142 -1.67 -14.28 -16.45
C LYS A 142 -0.46 -14.41 -15.54
N ALA A 143 -0.49 -15.31 -14.57
CA ALA A 143 0.52 -15.42 -13.52
C ALA A 143 1.94 -15.59 -14.08
N ASP A 144 2.08 -16.31 -15.19
CA ASP A 144 3.38 -16.62 -15.80
C ASP A 144 3.70 -15.70 -17.00
N GLU A 145 2.89 -14.66 -17.24
CA GLU A 145 3.20 -13.62 -18.22
C GLU A 145 4.21 -12.62 -17.68
N THR A 146 5.12 -12.16 -18.54
CA THR A 146 6.08 -11.10 -18.21
C THR A 146 5.40 -9.75 -18.04
N VAL A 147 5.69 -9.03 -16.95
CA VAL A 147 5.06 -7.75 -16.60
C VAL A 147 5.21 -6.69 -17.69
N ALA A 148 6.33 -6.68 -18.42
CA ALA A 148 6.55 -5.79 -19.56
C ALA A 148 5.37 -5.73 -20.55
N ARG A 149 4.65 -6.84 -20.73
CA ARG A 149 3.55 -6.99 -21.71
C ARG A 149 2.17 -6.64 -21.16
N LEU A 150 2.04 -6.40 -19.86
CA LEU A 150 0.75 -6.16 -19.24
C LEU A 150 0.15 -4.80 -19.67
N PRO A 151 -1.15 -4.77 -20.02
CA PRO A 151 -1.96 -3.56 -20.11
C PRO A 151 -1.94 -2.73 -18.81
N VAL A 152 -2.34 -1.46 -18.91
CA VAL A 152 -2.36 -0.51 -17.79
C VAL A 152 -3.20 -1.02 -16.61
N LEU A 153 -4.40 -1.55 -16.88
CA LEU A 153 -5.25 -2.13 -15.84
C LEU A 153 -4.56 -3.29 -15.11
N ASP A 154 -4.01 -4.25 -15.84
CA ASP A 154 -3.36 -5.42 -15.24
C ASP A 154 -2.14 -5.03 -14.41
N ARG A 155 -1.38 -4.00 -14.82
CA ARG A 155 -0.28 -3.46 -14.04
C ARG A 155 -0.75 -2.86 -12.71
N LYS A 156 -1.88 -2.15 -12.71
CA LYS A 156 -2.49 -1.62 -11.47
C LYS A 156 -3.00 -2.75 -10.57
N LEU A 157 -3.64 -3.76 -11.15
CA LEU A 157 -4.08 -4.96 -10.44
C LEU A 157 -2.89 -5.72 -9.83
N LEU A 158 -1.78 -5.84 -10.55
CA LEU A 158 -0.53 -6.43 -10.03
C LEU A 158 0.00 -5.64 -8.83
N MET A 159 0.01 -4.31 -8.88
CA MET A 159 0.44 -3.49 -7.74
C MET A 159 -0.44 -3.70 -6.51
N ILE A 160 -1.76 -3.76 -6.70
CA ILE A 160 -2.71 -4.08 -5.62
C ILE A 160 -2.44 -5.49 -5.08
N ALA A 161 -2.25 -6.49 -5.96
CA ALA A 161 -1.93 -7.87 -5.59
C ALA A 161 -0.65 -7.97 -4.75
N GLY A 162 0.44 -7.31 -5.19
CA GLY A 162 1.69 -7.25 -4.44
C GLY A 162 1.51 -6.60 -3.07
N ALA A 163 0.74 -5.50 -2.99
CA ALA A 163 0.46 -4.81 -1.74
C ALA A 163 -0.31 -5.70 -0.75
N ILE A 164 -1.39 -6.37 -1.19
CA ILE A 164 -2.20 -7.24 -0.32
C ILE A 164 -1.48 -8.54 0.06
N ALA A 165 -0.55 -9.03 -0.77
CA ALA A 165 0.23 -10.23 -0.47
C ALA A 165 1.15 -10.06 0.75
N THR A 166 1.45 -8.80 1.14
CA THR A 166 2.15 -8.50 2.40
C THR A 166 1.26 -8.71 3.65
N ARG A 167 -0.05 -8.95 3.46
CA ARG A 167 -1.11 -9.00 4.47
C ARG A 167 -1.16 -7.74 5.35
N PRO A 168 -1.35 -6.55 4.72
CA PRO A 168 -1.44 -5.30 5.44
C PRO A 168 -2.74 -5.23 6.26
N LYS A 169 -2.75 -4.32 7.24
CA LYS A 169 -3.96 -3.84 7.92
C LYS A 169 -4.46 -2.53 7.32
N MET A 170 -3.54 -1.75 6.73
CA MET A 170 -3.82 -0.48 6.07
C MET A 170 -3.15 -0.43 4.69
N LEU A 171 -3.88 0.03 3.69
CA LEU A 171 -3.41 0.16 2.31
C LEU A 171 -3.56 1.60 1.82
N PHE A 172 -2.45 2.17 1.37
CA PHE A 172 -2.40 3.47 0.69
C PHE A 172 -2.45 3.25 -0.82
N LEU A 173 -3.43 3.85 -1.48
CA LEU A 173 -3.62 3.78 -2.92
C LEU A 173 -3.33 5.15 -3.54
N ASP A 174 -2.15 5.31 -4.12
CA ASP A 174 -1.76 6.58 -4.75
C ASP A 174 -2.18 6.58 -6.23
N GLU A 175 -3.20 7.37 -6.57
CA GLU A 175 -3.80 7.45 -7.92
C GLU A 175 -4.18 6.08 -8.54
N PRO A 176 -5.03 5.27 -7.87
CA PRO A 176 -5.35 3.92 -8.31
C PRO A 176 -6.07 3.86 -9.66
N VAL A 177 -6.65 4.97 -10.12
CA VAL A 177 -7.54 5.05 -11.30
C VAL A 177 -6.94 5.81 -12.50
N GLY A 178 -5.76 6.42 -12.36
CA GLY A 178 -5.17 7.25 -13.43
C GLY A 178 -4.89 6.46 -14.71
N GLY A 179 -5.35 6.95 -15.86
CA GLY A 179 -5.15 6.32 -17.17
C GLY A 179 -6.10 5.16 -17.50
N LEU A 180 -7.14 4.95 -16.69
CA LEU A 180 -8.18 3.94 -16.90
C LEU A 180 -9.45 4.54 -17.51
N ASN A 181 -10.20 3.72 -18.25
CA ASN A 181 -11.55 4.07 -18.69
C ASN A 181 -12.59 3.85 -17.57
N VAL A 182 -13.83 4.34 -17.76
CA VAL A 182 -14.88 4.29 -16.73
C VAL A 182 -15.15 2.87 -16.20
N ALA A 183 -15.24 1.87 -17.08
CA ALA A 183 -15.51 0.50 -16.66
C ALA A 183 -14.35 -0.11 -15.85
N GLU A 184 -13.11 0.23 -16.21
CA GLU A 184 -11.91 -0.19 -15.49
C GLU A 184 -11.80 0.51 -14.12
N ILE A 185 -12.21 1.77 -14.04
CA ILE A 185 -12.32 2.51 -12.77
C ILE A 185 -13.32 1.81 -11.84
N ASP A 186 -14.51 1.47 -12.36
CA ASP A 186 -15.53 0.77 -11.58
C ASP A 186 -15.03 -0.59 -11.07
N GLN A 187 -14.23 -1.30 -11.88
CA GLN A 187 -13.60 -2.56 -11.47
C GLN A 187 -12.63 -2.37 -10.30
N ILE A 188 -11.75 -1.36 -10.36
CA ILE A 188 -10.82 -1.06 -9.27
C ILE A 188 -11.57 -0.62 -8.02
N MET A 189 -12.59 0.24 -8.15
CA MET A 189 -13.39 0.70 -7.00
C MET A 189 -14.17 -0.43 -6.35
N ALA A 190 -14.75 -1.35 -7.13
CA ALA A 190 -15.41 -2.55 -6.59
C ALA A 190 -14.41 -3.42 -5.79
N MET A 191 -13.16 -3.51 -6.23
CA MET A 191 -12.10 -4.22 -5.51
C MET A 191 -11.72 -3.53 -4.20
N VAL A 192 -11.58 -2.21 -4.21
CA VAL A 192 -11.32 -1.40 -3.00
C VAL A 192 -12.42 -1.63 -1.95
N LEU A 193 -13.69 -1.61 -2.36
CA LEU A 193 -14.81 -1.89 -1.45
C LEU A 193 -14.75 -3.31 -0.88
N LYS A 194 -14.43 -4.33 -1.69
CA LYS A 194 -14.27 -5.71 -1.22
C LYS A 194 -13.13 -5.84 -0.21
N LEU A 195 -12.00 -5.16 -0.42
CA LEU A 195 -10.88 -5.16 0.53
C LEU A 195 -11.30 -4.57 1.87
N ARG A 196 -12.06 -3.46 1.85
CA ARG A 196 -12.63 -2.88 3.07
C ARG A 196 -13.55 -3.85 3.78
N ASP A 197 -14.45 -4.50 3.05
CA ASP A 197 -15.40 -5.47 3.62
C ASP A 197 -14.70 -6.67 4.28
N GLN A 198 -13.45 -6.98 3.87
CA GLN A 198 -12.58 -7.97 4.51
C GLN A 198 -11.80 -7.43 5.72
N GLY A 199 -12.07 -6.19 6.14
CA GLY A 199 -11.48 -5.55 7.32
C GLY A 199 -10.23 -4.71 7.03
N LEU A 200 -9.87 -4.48 5.77
CA LEU A 200 -8.74 -3.63 5.41
C LEU A 200 -9.10 -2.14 5.58
N THR A 201 -8.19 -1.35 6.10
CA THR A 201 -8.33 0.11 6.15
C THR A 201 -7.67 0.72 4.94
N ILE A 202 -8.32 1.68 4.27
CA ILE A 202 -7.85 2.20 2.98
C ILE A 202 -7.74 3.72 3.02
N VAL A 203 -6.62 4.23 2.50
CA VAL A 203 -6.41 5.66 2.26
C VAL A 203 -6.11 5.84 0.78
N LEU A 204 -6.85 6.72 0.10
CA LEU A 204 -6.80 6.93 -1.35
C LEU A 204 -6.77 8.41 -1.73
#